data_AF-A0A285VVK3-F1
#
_entry.id   AF-A0A285VVK3-F1
#
_cell.length_a   1.000
_cell.length_b   1.000
_cell.length_c   1.000
_cell.angle_alpha   90.00
_cell.angle_beta   90.00
_cell.angle_gamma   90.00
#
_symmetry.space_group_name_H-M   'P 1'
#
loop_
_entity.id
_entity.type
_entity.pdbx_description
1 polymer ?
#
loop_
_entity_poly.entity_id
_entity_poly.type
_entity_poly.pdbx_seq_one_letter_code
_entity_poly.pdbx_strand_id
1 'polypeptide(L)'
;MWLDTMRTLLRSQVFLAVLWGAVMATLPYTTYKILLFQRQAPSLFSAHLPALLFANVAIIVLLVGTLLLVTSAHWQLRQRSASRVSSERSEPARSTPPPRSKADPPVESAATTGLQLVEIGTESPLQSRLPIGAVVESVNGTPATSLAAAESVLKPGVNEIDWLDDTGKRNMAYVMVRDGKLHAEFRPV
;
A
#
# COMPACT_ATOMS: atom_id res chain seq x y z
N MET A 1 3.22 11.82 -6.65
CA MET A 1 3.70 12.16 -5.28
C MET A 1 2.80 13.16 -4.54
N TRP A 2 2.51 14.37 -5.07
CA TRP A 2 1.67 15.35 -4.36
C TRP A 2 0.19 14.91 -4.25
N LEU A 3 -0.38 14.36 -5.33
CA LEU A 3 -1.75 13.83 -5.36
C LEU A 3 -1.99 12.67 -4.36
N ASP A 4 -1.03 11.76 -4.21
CA ASP A 4 -1.14 10.62 -3.30
C ASP A 4 -1.13 11.07 -1.84
N THR A 5 -0.29 12.06 -1.53
CA THR A 5 -0.21 12.65 -0.18
C THR A 5 -1.53 13.36 0.17
N MET A 6 -2.12 14.06 -0.80
CA MET A 6 -3.38 14.78 -0.64
C MET A 6 -4.58 13.83 -0.48
N ARG A 7 -4.63 12.73 -1.25
CA ARG A 7 -5.64 11.67 -1.08
C ARG A 7 -5.56 10.99 0.28
N THR A 8 -4.35 10.77 0.79
CA THR A 8 -4.15 10.11 2.09
C THR A 8 -4.57 11.02 3.26
N LEU A 9 -4.26 12.32 3.17
CA LEU A 9 -4.75 13.33 4.10
C LEU A 9 -6.27 13.42 4.09
N LEU A 10 -6.88 13.48 2.91
CA LEU A 10 -8.35 13.53 2.77
C LEU A 10 -9.02 12.31 3.40
N ARG A 11 -8.49 11.10 3.17
CA ARG A 11 -8.99 9.86 3.79
C ARG A 11 -8.89 9.88 5.31
N SER A 12 -7.78 10.40 5.86
CA SER A 12 -7.61 10.53 7.31
C SER A 12 -8.59 11.53 7.93
N GLN A 13 -8.86 12.65 7.26
CA GLN A 13 -9.83 13.63 7.74
C GLN A 13 -11.26 13.14 7.65
N VAL A 14 -11.62 12.41 6.58
CA VAL A 14 -12.92 11.75 6.46
C VAL A 14 -13.11 10.72 7.57
N PHE A 15 -12.09 9.90 7.85
CA PHE A 15 -12.14 8.95 8.96
C PHE A 15 -12.34 9.65 10.31
N LEU A 16 -11.61 10.74 10.55
CA LEU A 16 -11.74 11.51 11.79
C LEU A 16 -13.12 12.15 11.92
N ALA A 17 -13.69 12.66 10.82
CA ALA A 17 -15.03 13.22 10.78
C ALA A 17 -16.11 12.17 11.04
N VAL A 18 -15.97 10.96 10.47
CA VAL A 18 -16.88 9.83 10.72
C VAL A 18 -16.78 9.37 12.18
N LEU A 19 -15.57 9.29 12.73
CA LEU A 19 -15.35 8.95 14.13
C LEU A 19 -15.99 9.98 15.06
N TRP A 20 -15.77 11.27 14.80
CA TRP A 20 -16.41 12.35 15.55
C TRP A 20 -17.93 12.33 15.41
N GLY A 21 -18.46 12.06 14.22
CA GLY A 21 -19.90 11.89 13.99
C GLY A 21 -20.49 10.77 14.82
N ALA A 22 -19.82 9.62 14.90
CA ALA A 22 -20.25 8.49 15.74
C ALA A 22 -20.22 8.84 17.24
N VAL A 23 -19.18 9.55 17.71
CA VAL A 23 -19.11 10.02 19.11
C VAL A 23 -20.24 11.02 19.40
N MET A 24 -20.47 11.99 18.52
CA MET A 24 -21.55 12.97 18.71
C MET A 24 -22.94 12.35 18.61
N ALA A 25 -23.13 11.29 17.80
CA ALA A 25 -24.40 10.58 17.72
C ALA A 25 -24.69 9.71 18.96
N THR A 26 -23.64 9.22 19.63
CA THR A 26 -23.78 8.36 20.81
C THR A 26 -24.01 9.16 22.10
N LEU A 27 -23.61 10.43 22.14
CA LEU A 27 -23.84 11.33 23.29
C LEU A 27 -25.34 11.53 23.62
N PRO A 28 -26.23 11.93 22.67
CA PRO A 28 -27.66 12.06 22.96
C PRO A 28 -28.30 10.76 23.43
N TYR A 29 -27.90 9.62 22.84
CA TYR A 29 -28.43 8.31 23.21
C TYR A 29 -27.99 7.89 24.63
N THR A 30 -26.73 8.11 24.97
CA THR A 30 -26.21 7.82 26.32
C THR A 30 -26.83 8.75 27.36
N THR A 31 -26.96 10.04 27.06
CA THR A 31 -27.68 10.99 27.93
C THR A 31 -29.14 10.57 28.14
N TYR A 32 -29.85 10.18 27.08
CA TYR A 32 -31.22 9.68 27.18
C TYR A 32 -31.33 8.44 28.08
N LYS A 33 -30.45 7.45 27.89
CA LYS A 33 -30.39 6.23 28.71
C LYS A 33 -30.13 6.55 30.18
N ILE A 34 -29.21 7.48 30.47
CA ILE A 34 -28.90 7.94 31.84
C ILE A 34 -30.13 8.55 32.50
N LEU A 35 -30.83 9.45 31.80
CA LEU A 35 -32.05 10.09 32.30
C LEU A 35 -33.18 9.07 32.53
N LEU A 36 -33.30 8.09 31.64
CA LEU A 36 -34.30 7.02 31.76
C LEU A 36 -34.00 6.11 32.96
N PHE A 37 -32.71 5.80 33.17
CA PHE A 37 -32.25 4.98 34.29
C PHE A 37 -32.43 5.71 35.63
N GLN A 38 -32.12 7.00 35.67
CA GLN A 38 -32.35 7.87 36.84
C GLN A 38 -33.83 7.90 37.23
N ARG A 39 -34.74 7.86 36.26
CA ARG A 39 -36.19 7.87 36.48
C ARG A 39 -36.74 6.52 36.99
N GLN A 40 -36.15 5.41 36.56
CA GLN A 40 -36.62 4.06 36.91
C GLN A 40 -36.02 3.52 38.21
N ALA A 41 -34.76 3.84 38.51
CA ALA A 41 -34.07 3.33 39.69
C ALA A 41 -33.01 4.32 40.22
N PRO A 42 -33.44 5.42 40.88
CA PRO A 42 -32.54 6.48 41.34
C PRO A 42 -31.51 6.00 42.37
N SER A 43 -31.83 4.99 43.18
CA SER A 43 -30.91 4.41 44.18
C SER A 43 -29.80 3.56 43.56
N LEU A 44 -30.03 2.96 42.38
CA LEU A 44 -29.02 2.18 41.66
C LEU A 44 -28.10 3.07 40.81
N PHE A 45 -28.53 4.31 40.53
CA PHE A 45 -27.75 5.25 39.74
C PHE A 45 -26.42 5.57 40.41
N SER A 46 -26.40 5.86 41.71
CA SER A 46 -25.16 6.15 42.45
C SER A 46 -24.20 4.96 42.49
N ALA A 47 -24.72 3.73 42.50
CA ALA A 47 -23.91 2.50 42.48
C ALA A 47 -23.28 2.23 41.11
N HIS A 48 -23.96 2.60 40.02
CA HIS A 48 -23.48 2.35 38.64
C HIS A 48 -22.77 3.55 37.99
N LEU A 49 -22.91 4.75 38.54
CA LEU A 49 -22.22 5.96 38.10
C LEU A 49 -20.69 5.78 38.00
N PRO A 50 -19.98 5.24 39.01
CA PRO A 50 -18.54 5.00 38.89
C PRO A 50 -18.22 4.00 37.78
N ALA A 51 -18.98 2.92 37.64
CA ALA A 51 -18.77 1.94 36.58
C ALA A 51 -18.94 2.55 35.17
N LEU A 52 -19.94 3.43 34.98
CA LEU A 52 -20.14 4.17 33.74
C LEU A 52 -18.99 5.14 33.45
N LEU A 53 -18.47 5.83 34.46
CA LEU A 53 -17.31 6.72 34.32
C LEU A 53 -16.06 5.92 33.93
N PHE A 54 -15.78 4.80 34.61
CA PHE A 54 -14.65 3.93 34.26
C PHE A 54 -14.77 3.38 32.84
N ALA A 55 -15.95 2.93 32.43
CA ALA A 55 -16.19 2.45 31.07
C ALA A 55 -15.95 3.54 30.02
N ASN A 56 -16.44 4.77 30.24
CA ASN A 56 -16.20 5.89 29.34
C ASN A 56 -14.71 6.26 29.25
N VAL A 57 -14.02 6.35 30.38
CA VAL A 57 -12.57 6.63 30.40
C VAL A 57 -11.80 5.54 29.64
N ALA A 58 -12.14 4.26 29.86
CA ALA A 58 -11.52 3.15 29.15
C ALA A 58 -11.71 3.24 27.63
N ILE A 59 -12.92 3.58 27.17
CA ILE A 59 -13.22 3.76 25.74
C ILE A 59 -12.44 4.95 25.16
N ILE A 60 -12.36 6.07 25.89
CA ILE A 60 -11.57 7.25 25.45
C ILE A 60 -10.09 6.89 25.32
N VAL A 61 -9.53 6.19 26.31
CA VAL A 61 -8.13 5.73 26.27
C VAL A 61 -7.90 4.79 25.08
N LEU A 62 -8.83 3.87 24.81
CA LEU A 62 -8.76 2.97 23.65
C LEU A 62 -8.77 3.75 22.33
N LEU A 63 -9.66 4.74 22.20
CA LEU A 63 -9.78 5.60 21.01
C LEU A 63 -8.52 6.44 20.78
N VAL A 64 -7.99 7.06 21.84
CA VAL A 64 -6.75 7.84 21.76
C VAL A 64 -5.56 6.92 21.43
N GLY A 65 -5.48 5.75 22.07
CA GLY A 65 -4.43 4.77 21.81
C GLY A 65 -4.44 4.27 20.36
N THR A 66 -5.61 3.94 19.83
CA THR A 66 -5.75 3.53 18.41
C THR A 66 -5.40 4.66 17.45
N LEU A 67 -5.80 5.90 17.74
CA LEU A 67 -5.40 7.07 16.95
C LEU A 67 -3.87 7.27 16.95
N LEU A 68 -3.21 7.14 18.12
CA LEU A 68 -1.76 7.24 18.24
C LEU A 68 -1.04 6.10 17.51
N LEU A 69 -1.56 4.88 17.56
CA LEU A 69 -1.03 3.74 16.81
C LEU A 69 -1.12 3.97 15.30
N VAL A 70 -2.27 4.42 14.80
CA VAL A 70 -2.44 4.73 13.37
C VAL A 70 -1.52 5.88 12.95
N THR A 71 -1.40 6.91 13.78
CA THR A 71 -0.52 8.07 13.51
C THR A 71 0.95 7.65 13.51
N SER A 72 1.39 6.84 14.47
CA SER A 72 2.77 6.34 14.53
C SER A 72 3.10 5.39 13.39
N ALA A 73 2.19 4.49 13.01
CA ALA A 73 2.35 3.63 11.85
C ALA A 73 2.47 4.46 10.54
N HIS A 74 1.63 5.50 10.40
CA HIS A 74 1.70 6.40 9.24
C HIS A 74 3.02 7.19 9.22
N TRP A 75 3.51 7.62 10.37
CA TRP A 75 4.80 8.29 10.51
C TRP A 75 5.98 7.37 10.15
N GLN A 76 5.98 6.13 10.64
CA GLN A 76 7.02 5.14 10.32
C GLN A 76 7.05 4.80 8.82
N LEU A 77 5.89 4.70 8.18
CA LEU A 77 5.79 4.51 6.73
C LEU A 77 6.43 5.69 5.97
N ARG A 78 6.14 6.93 6.38
CA ARG A 78 6.75 8.12 5.78
C ARG A 78 8.26 8.21 6.01
N GLN A 79 8.75 7.85 7.19
CA GLN A 79 10.18 7.85 7.47
C GLN A 79 10.94 6.82 6.63
N ARG A 80 10.37 5.63 6.40
CA ARG A 80 10.94 4.62 5.49
C ARG A 80 11.00 5.10 4.04
N SER A 81 10.02 5.89 3.60
CA SER A 81 10.04 6.50 2.27
C SER A 81 11.11 7.60 2.16
N ALA A 82 11.28 8.43 3.21
CA ALA A 82 12.27 9.50 3.21
C ALA A 82 13.72 9.00 3.32
N SER A 83 13.98 7.95 4.11
CA SER A 83 15.33 7.38 4.23
C SER A 83 15.80 6.68 2.94
N ARG A 84 14.88 6.10 2.16
CA ARG A 84 15.20 5.62 0.79
C ARG A 84 15.67 6.75 -0.12
N VAL A 85 14.99 7.89 -0.09
CA VAL A 85 15.32 9.06 -0.93
C VAL A 85 16.62 9.74 -0.50
N SER A 86 16.94 9.76 0.79
CA SER A 86 18.20 10.35 1.28
C SER A 86 19.43 9.46 1.05
N SER A 87 19.24 8.13 0.97
CA SER A 87 20.35 7.19 0.76
C SER A 87 20.86 7.17 -0.70
N GLU A 88 20.11 7.75 -1.64
CA GLU A 88 20.54 7.92 -3.05
C GLU A 88 21.34 9.21 -3.28
N ARG A 89 21.44 10.14 -2.32
CA ARG A 89 22.06 11.47 -2.53
C ARG A 89 23.42 11.66 -1.85
N SER A 90 24.10 10.59 -1.44
CA SER A 90 25.40 10.70 -0.77
C SER A 90 26.41 9.68 -1.31
N GLU A 91 26.90 9.91 -2.52
CA GLU A 91 28.19 9.37 -2.96
C GLU A 91 29.23 10.50 -3.05
N PRO A 92 30.30 10.49 -2.24
CA PRO A 92 31.58 11.07 -2.63
C PRO A 92 32.44 9.98 -3.29
N ALA A 93 32.93 10.29 -4.49
CA ALA A 93 33.90 9.51 -5.23
C ALA A 93 35.16 9.16 -4.41
N ARG A 94 35.70 7.93 -4.54
CA ARG A 94 37.01 7.61 -5.18
C ARG A 94 37.51 6.16 -4.96
N SER A 95 38.14 5.63 -6.02
CA SER A 95 39.28 4.69 -6.11
C SER A 95 39.10 3.16 -5.93
N THR A 96 38.93 2.47 -7.07
CA THR A 96 39.68 1.35 -7.72
C THR A 96 40.60 0.36 -6.91
N PRO A 97 40.96 -0.85 -7.46
CA PRO A 97 40.73 -2.21 -6.92
C PRO A 97 42.07 -2.97 -6.63
N PRO A 98 42.22 -4.34 -6.43
CA PRO A 98 41.97 -5.44 -7.41
C PRO A 98 41.66 -6.84 -6.72
N PRO A 99 41.98 -8.03 -7.27
CA PRO A 99 41.08 -8.88 -8.09
C PRO A 99 40.93 -10.34 -7.58
N ARG A 100 39.88 -11.08 -7.98
CA ARG A 100 40.04 -12.51 -8.35
C ARG A 100 38.85 -13.13 -9.07
N SER A 101 39.22 -13.75 -10.18
CA SER A 101 38.49 -14.49 -11.19
C SER A 101 37.49 -15.55 -10.72
N LYS A 102 36.37 -15.63 -11.44
CA LYS A 102 36.03 -16.81 -12.25
C LYS A 102 35.02 -16.43 -13.36
N ALA A 103 35.36 -16.84 -14.57
CA ALA A 103 34.61 -16.81 -15.83
C ALA A 103 33.19 -17.42 -15.66
N ASP A 104 32.12 -17.08 -16.37
CA ASP A 104 31.82 -16.68 -17.77
C ASP A 104 30.36 -16.12 -17.79
N PRO A 105 29.78 -15.61 -18.91
CA PRO A 105 30.32 -14.97 -20.11
C PRO A 105 29.84 -13.47 -20.15
N PRO A 106 30.06 -12.66 -21.21
CA PRO A 106 29.68 -11.25 -21.17
C PRO A 106 28.17 -11.18 -21.21
N VAL A 107 27.53 -10.57 -20.20
CA VAL A 107 26.20 -10.00 -20.40
C VAL A 107 26.44 -8.78 -21.27
N GLU A 108 26.56 -9.09 -22.57
CA GLU A 108 26.17 -8.26 -23.69
C GLU A 108 25.07 -7.33 -23.19
N SER A 109 25.28 -6.02 -23.35
CA SER A 109 24.24 -5.02 -23.09
C SER A 109 23.05 -5.38 -23.99
N ALA A 110 22.22 -6.29 -23.50
CA ALA A 110 21.10 -6.85 -24.21
C ALA A 110 20.15 -5.67 -24.38
N ALA A 111 19.97 -5.26 -25.63
CA ALA A 111 18.87 -4.41 -26.02
C ALA A 111 17.65 -4.88 -25.24
N THR A 112 17.10 -4.00 -24.40
CA THR A 112 16.09 -4.33 -23.38
C THR A 112 14.82 -4.76 -24.08
N THR A 113 14.78 -6.01 -24.54
CA THR A 113 13.70 -6.55 -25.35
C THR A 113 12.58 -6.91 -24.39
N GLY A 114 11.54 -6.09 -24.35
CA GLY A 114 10.49 -6.24 -23.36
C GLY A 114 9.24 -5.44 -23.71
N LEU A 115 8.22 -5.60 -22.87
CA LEU A 115 6.95 -4.92 -23.03
C LEU A 115 6.83 -3.78 -22.03
N GLN A 116 7.00 -2.54 -22.50
CA GLN A 116 6.74 -1.36 -21.68
C GLN A 116 5.25 -1.18 -21.47
N LEU A 117 4.86 -1.06 -20.20
CA LEU A 117 3.49 -0.80 -19.79
C LEU A 117 3.13 0.67 -20.06
N VAL A 118 2.27 0.91 -21.04
CA VAL A 118 1.86 2.27 -21.45
C VAL A 118 0.62 2.70 -20.69
N GLU A 119 -0.39 1.83 -20.67
CA GLU A 119 -1.67 2.13 -20.01
C GLU A 119 -2.18 0.89 -19.27
N ILE A 120 -2.80 1.14 -18.12
CA ILE A 120 -3.38 0.10 -17.28
C ILE A 120 -4.89 0.30 -17.27
N GLY A 121 -5.64 -0.67 -17.81
CA GLY A 121 -7.10 -0.65 -17.74
C GLY A 121 -7.60 -0.71 -16.30
N THR A 122 -8.80 -0.18 -16.06
CA THR A 122 -9.40 -0.12 -14.71
C THR A 122 -9.64 -1.49 -14.08
N GLU A 123 -9.79 -2.53 -14.90
CA GLU A 123 -9.96 -3.94 -14.48
C GLU A 123 -8.65 -4.74 -14.54
N SER A 124 -7.52 -4.08 -14.79
CA SER A 124 -6.23 -4.77 -14.94
C SER A 124 -5.69 -5.25 -13.60
N PRO A 125 -5.25 -6.52 -13.52
CA PRO A 125 -4.61 -7.04 -12.31
C PRO A 125 -3.23 -6.41 -12.05
N LEU A 126 -2.74 -5.57 -12.97
CA LEU A 126 -1.45 -4.87 -12.86
C LEU A 126 -1.55 -3.52 -12.12
N GLN A 127 -2.76 -2.98 -11.92
CA GLN A 127 -2.99 -1.61 -11.41
C GLN A 127 -2.37 -1.31 -10.04
N SER A 128 -2.19 -2.33 -9.21
CA SER A 128 -1.56 -2.20 -7.88
C SER A 128 -0.18 -2.83 -7.79
N ARG A 129 0.37 -3.37 -8.89
CA ARG A 129 1.55 -4.24 -8.88
C ARG A 129 2.70 -3.71 -9.73
N LEU A 130 2.41 -3.12 -10.88
CA LEU A 130 3.42 -2.57 -11.78
C LEU A 130 3.15 -1.06 -11.98
N PRO A 131 4.17 -0.20 -11.87
CA PRO A 131 4.04 1.21 -12.22
C PRO A 131 3.95 1.38 -13.74
N ILE A 132 3.25 2.43 -14.18
CA ILE A 132 3.24 2.84 -15.60
C ILE A 132 4.67 3.14 -16.04
N GLY A 133 5.06 2.66 -17.22
CA GLY A 133 6.41 2.77 -17.76
C GLY A 133 7.34 1.59 -17.41
N ALA A 134 6.91 0.66 -16.54
CA ALA A 134 7.64 -0.56 -16.24
C ALA A 134 7.82 -1.42 -17.51
N VAL A 135 9.00 -2.00 -17.68
CA VAL A 135 9.29 -2.91 -18.80
C VAL A 135 9.17 -4.35 -18.30
N VAL A 136 8.17 -5.07 -18.78
CA VAL A 136 7.99 -6.50 -18.49
C VAL A 136 9.00 -7.30 -19.30
N GLU A 137 9.84 -8.06 -18.60
CA GLU A 137 10.90 -8.88 -19.20
C GLU A 137 10.46 -10.34 -19.32
N SER A 138 9.74 -10.86 -18.31
CA SER A 138 9.31 -12.26 -18.28
C SER A 138 7.95 -12.43 -17.58
N VAL A 139 7.17 -13.43 -18.04
CA VAL A 139 5.94 -13.88 -17.39
C VAL A 139 6.04 -15.39 -17.15
N ASN A 140 5.91 -15.81 -15.90
CA ASN A 140 6.14 -17.18 -15.43
C ASN A 140 7.46 -17.78 -15.96
N GLY A 141 8.54 -16.98 -15.98
CA GLY A 141 9.85 -17.38 -16.48
C GLY A 141 9.98 -17.45 -18.01
N THR A 142 8.93 -17.11 -18.77
CA THR A 142 8.98 -17.03 -20.24
C THR A 142 9.22 -15.59 -20.68
N PRO A 143 10.21 -15.31 -21.55
CA PRO A 143 10.50 -13.96 -22.02
C PRO A 143 9.28 -13.31 -22.70
N ALA A 144 8.91 -12.12 -22.24
CA ALA A 144 7.79 -11.36 -22.75
C ALA A 144 8.22 -10.49 -23.94
N THR A 145 8.56 -11.14 -25.05
CA THR A 145 8.99 -10.44 -26.29
C THR A 145 7.83 -9.83 -27.09
N SER A 146 6.60 -10.28 -26.83
CA SER A 146 5.38 -9.77 -27.45
C SER A 146 4.18 -9.98 -26.53
N LEU A 147 3.12 -9.17 -26.69
CA LEU A 147 1.89 -9.29 -25.91
C LEU A 147 1.27 -10.68 -26.05
N ALA A 148 1.26 -11.24 -27.26
CA ALA A 148 0.78 -12.59 -27.51
C ALA A 148 1.59 -13.66 -26.78
N ALA A 149 2.92 -13.52 -26.72
CA ALA A 149 3.78 -14.42 -25.97
C ALA A 149 3.49 -14.33 -24.46
N ALA A 150 3.35 -13.12 -23.92
CA ALA A 150 3.00 -12.91 -22.52
C ALA A 150 1.63 -13.51 -22.17
N GLU A 151 0.60 -13.25 -22.98
CA GLU A 151 -0.76 -13.78 -22.75
C GLU A 151 -0.84 -15.30 -22.90
N SER A 152 -0.06 -15.91 -23.80
CA SER A 152 -0.07 -17.37 -24.00
C SER A 152 0.40 -18.17 -22.78
N VAL A 153 1.17 -17.53 -21.89
CA VAL A 153 1.78 -18.16 -20.71
C VAL A 153 0.96 -17.88 -19.44
N LEU A 154 -0.04 -16.99 -19.51
CA LEU A 154 -0.90 -16.66 -18.38
C LEU A 154 -1.80 -17.84 -18.04
N LYS A 155 -1.77 -18.24 -16.78
CA LYS A 155 -2.65 -19.25 -16.22
C LYS A 155 -3.73 -18.57 -15.37
N PRO A 156 -4.96 -19.10 -15.34
CA PRO A 156 -5.95 -18.68 -14.34
C PRO A 156 -5.38 -18.90 -12.94
N GLY A 157 -5.36 -17.85 -12.10
CA GLY A 157 -4.76 -17.87 -10.77
C GLY A 157 -3.56 -16.94 -10.65
N VAL A 158 -2.55 -17.34 -9.87
CA VAL A 158 -1.37 -16.52 -9.56
C VAL A 158 -0.29 -16.73 -10.63
N ASN A 159 0.17 -15.64 -11.22
CA ASN A 159 1.26 -15.60 -12.20
C ASN A 159 2.40 -14.73 -11.66
N GLU A 160 3.60 -15.11 -12.02
CA GLU A 160 4.85 -14.41 -11.69
C GLU A 160 5.24 -13.51 -12.86
N ILE A 161 5.59 -12.26 -12.59
CA ILE A 161 6.00 -11.29 -13.61
C ILE A 161 7.31 -10.66 -13.19
N ASP A 162 8.34 -10.82 -14.01
CA ASP A 162 9.60 -10.11 -13.90
C ASP A 162 9.52 -8.82 -14.71
N TRP A 163 9.86 -7.72 -14.06
CA TRP A 163 9.81 -6.40 -14.68
C TRP A 163 10.97 -5.52 -14.23
N LEU A 164 11.34 -4.58 -15.08
CA LEU A 164 12.34 -3.56 -14.83
C LEU A 164 11.64 -2.26 -14.49
N ASP A 165 12.10 -1.59 -13.42
CA ASP A 165 11.69 -0.22 -13.14
C ASP A 165 12.36 0.78 -14.10
N ASP A 166 11.99 2.05 -13.98
CA ASP A 166 12.54 3.17 -14.74
C ASP A 166 14.05 3.36 -14.53
N THR A 167 14.61 2.77 -13.47
CA THR A 167 16.05 2.75 -13.18
C THR A 167 16.76 1.51 -13.75
N GLY A 168 16.03 0.62 -14.43
CA GLY A 168 16.55 -0.63 -14.99
C GLY A 168 16.78 -1.73 -13.94
N LYS A 169 16.25 -1.56 -12.73
CA LYS A 169 16.36 -2.57 -11.68
C LYS A 169 15.25 -3.61 -11.83
N ARG A 170 15.68 -4.88 -11.77
CA ARG A 170 14.80 -6.05 -11.85
C ARG A 170 14.00 -6.23 -10.56
N ASN A 171 12.70 -6.33 -10.71
CA ASN A 171 11.71 -6.56 -9.67
C ASN A 171 10.78 -7.70 -10.11
N MET A 172 10.16 -8.35 -9.13
CA MET A 172 9.27 -9.48 -9.35
C MET A 172 7.92 -9.21 -8.67
N ALA A 173 6.83 -9.50 -9.36
CA ALA A 173 5.48 -9.31 -8.86
C ALA A 173 4.62 -10.56 -9.06
N TYR A 174 3.74 -10.84 -8.10
CA TYR A 174 2.72 -11.87 -8.20
C TYR A 174 1.37 -11.24 -8.52
N VAL A 175 0.78 -11.68 -9.62
CA VAL A 175 -0.44 -11.09 -10.21
C VAL A 175 -1.51 -12.17 -10.33
N MET A 176 -2.71 -11.87 -9.84
CA MET A 176 -3.85 -12.78 -9.93
C MET A 176 -4.66 -12.49 -11.19
N VAL A 177 -4.70 -13.43 -12.13
CA VAL A 177 -5.39 -13.29 -13.41
C VAL A 177 -6.59 -14.24 -13.45
N ARG A 178 -7.77 -13.73 -13.79
CA ARG A 178 -9.00 -14.53 -13.87
C ARG A 178 -9.29 -15.02 -15.28
N ASP A 179 -9.13 -14.15 -16.27
CA ASP A 179 -9.62 -14.38 -17.64
C ASP A 179 -8.48 -14.60 -18.66
N GLY A 180 -7.28 -14.90 -18.18
CA GLY A 180 -6.09 -15.08 -19.03
C GLY A 180 -5.63 -13.81 -19.76
N LYS A 181 -6.13 -12.63 -19.38
CA LYS A 181 -5.81 -11.34 -19.99
C LYS A 181 -5.25 -10.37 -18.96
N LEU A 182 -4.32 -9.52 -19.40
CA LEU A 182 -3.70 -8.50 -18.54
C LEU A 182 -4.44 -7.16 -18.56
N HIS A 183 -5.40 -6.97 -19.48
CA HIS A 183 -6.19 -5.74 -19.61
C HIS A 183 -5.33 -4.46 -19.56
N ALA A 184 -4.18 -4.50 -20.23
CA ALA A 184 -3.21 -3.41 -20.24
C ALA A 184 -2.67 -3.22 -21.66
N GLU A 185 -2.25 -2.00 -21.97
CA GLU A 185 -1.61 -1.67 -23.23
C GLU A 185 -0.10 -1.73 -23.06
N PHE A 186 0.54 -2.53 -23.91
CA PHE A 186 1.99 -2.72 -23.90
C PHE A 186 2.61 -2.24 -25.20
N ARG A 187 3.79 -1.62 -25.10
CA ARG A 187 4.61 -1.23 -26.23
C ARG A 187 5.91 -2.03 -26.23
N PRO A 188 6.31 -2.63 -27.37
CA PRO A 188 7.61 -3.27 -27.46
C PRO A 188 8.73 -2.24 -27.34
N VAL A 189 9.78 -2.59 -26.60
CA VAL A 189 11.03 -1.85 -26.45
C VAL A 189 12.18 -2.71 -26.95
#